data_AF-A0A397AU92-F1
#
_entry.id   AF-A0A397AU92-F1
#
_cell.length_a   1.000
_cell.length_b   1.000
_cell.length_c   1.000
_cell.angle_alpha   90.00
_cell.angle_beta   90.00
_cell.angle_gamma   90.00
#
_symmetry.space_group_name_H-M   'P 1'
#
loop_
_entity.id
_entity.type
_entity.pdbx_description
1 polymer ?
#
loop_
_entity_poly.entity_id
_entity_poly.type
_entity_poly.pdbx_seq_one_letter_code
_entity_poly.pdbx_strand_id
1 'polypeptide(L)'
;MFHGDGYAINNLCAANFASTTYLSLVLILSNGPAFHSFQVSYIPWAVAGTAYPGLVLAAYLINAKIAVKVALRSVPESLDVSSTRVQAVAALCVTLDDFDLAACSPEHLISLVTKLSFFQTIRVSDLDGQPLAYALAATWKLVHHVYAVARLEVVAPDDDDLSPAPESVPWHLWVHSATCFESATGRTLLLPTSTEVQDHLQTVFNYAVALIHLPHANARFLVARTLQQMYAVGVGPLPLPTFVCVLCTLAGSGDISPALASSAALTFVRVCRMYNPTTDMAPALASDDLNLTHILGFLGRPKGDGHAAAATPRRSSSSSAEVLAHLVRLVVIQRRQALRGEFANVVQGLVQEGLGGHLPPGDLNGRGQMLLDKFLGMLEVSRTLLLGHLHDSFSLNEVAYVRHLELVVQLQGTTTSVESVA
;
A
#
# COMPACT_ATOMS: atom_id res chain seq x y z
N MET A 1 26.21 8.23 -18.23
CA MET A 1 26.15 6.89 -18.85
C MET A 1 25.81 5.89 -17.75
N PHE A 2 24.53 5.52 -17.62
CA PHE A 2 24.04 4.68 -16.52
C PHE A 2 24.42 3.20 -16.76
N HIS A 3 25.69 2.85 -16.57
CA HIS A 3 26.08 1.44 -16.47
C HIS A 3 25.71 0.92 -15.08
N GLY A 4 24.43 0.54 -14.93
CA GLY A 4 24.01 -0.55 -14.07
C GLY A 4 24.35 -0.47 -12.58
N ASP A 5 23.87 0.57 -11.89
CA ASP A 5 23.57 0.44 -10.46
C ASP A 5 22.45 -0.58 -10.30
N GLY A 6 22.84 -1.83 -10.09
CA GLY A 6 21.94 -2.99 -10.07
C GLY A 6 22.38 -4.15 -10.95
N TYR A 7 23.37 -4.02 -11.83
CA TYR A 7 23.88 -5.15 -12.62
C TYR A 7 24.54 -6.19 -11.70
N ALA A 8 25.45 -5.73 -10.85
CA ALA A 8 26.12 -6.60 -9.87
C ALA A 8 25.11 -7.16 -8.86
N ILE A 9 24.20 -6.34 -8.34
CA ILE A 9 23.20 -6.75 -7.34
C ILE A 9 22.21 -7.76 -7.93
N ASN A 10 21.67 -7.53 -9.12
CA ASN A 10 20.76 -8.48 -9.77
C ASN A 10 21.45 -9.81 -10.10
N ASN A 11 22.70 -9.77 -10.57
CA ASN A 11 23.46 -11.01 -10.81
C ASN A 11 23.78 -11.73 -9.50
N LEU A 12 24.02 -11.01 -8.41
CA LEU A 12 24.22 -11.57 -7.08
C LEU A 12 22.93 -12.16 -6.50
N CYS A 13 21.77 -11.51 -6.71
CA CYS A 13 20.46 -12.05 -6.34
C CYS A 13 20.12 -13.31 -7.14
N ALA A 14 20.41 -13.33 -8.45
CA ALA A 14 20.23 -14.51 -9.29
C ALA A 14 21.14 -15.67 -8.84
N ALA A 15 22.39 -15.37 -8.52
CA ALA A 15 23.33 -16.32 -7.93
C ALA A 15 22.82 -16.85 -6.58
N ASN A 16 22.34 -15.97 -5.70
CA ASN A 16 21.79 -16.35 -4.39
C ASN A 16 20.53 -17.22 -4.52
N PHE A 17 19.62 -16.86 -5.42
CA PHE A 17 18.43 -17.68 -5.72
C PHE A 17 18.82 -19.07 -6.23
N ALA A 18 19.78 -19.14 -7.16
CA ALA A 18 20.32 -20.39 -7.67
C ALA A 18 20.96 -21.23 -6.55
N SER A 19 21.71 -20.59 -5.64
CA SER A 19 22.30 -21.23 -4.47
C SER A 19 21.23 -21.82 -3.54
N THR A 20 20.21 -21.04 -3.19
CA THR A 20 19.13 -21.48 -2.29
C THR A 20 18.33 -22.63 -2.89
N THR A 21 18.02 -22.55 -4.19
CA THR A 21 17.32 -23.61 -4.93
C THR A 21 18.15 -24.89 -4.98
N TYR A 22 19.45 -24.77 -5.26
CA TYR A 22 20.38 -25.89 -5.30
C TYR A 22 20.52 -26.57 -3.93
N LEU A 23 20.72 -25.79 -2.86
CA LEU A 23 20.81 -26.33 -1.51
C LEU A 23 19.52 -27.03 -1.10
N SER A 24 18.35 -26.47 -1.45
CA SER A 24 17.06 -27.10 -1.20
C SER A 24 16.94 -28.45 -1.93
N LEU A 25 17.37 -28.52 -3.19
CA LEU A 25 17.39 -29.76 -3.97
C LEU A 25 18.33 -30.81 -3.36
N VAL A 26 19.53 -30.40 -2.95
CA VAL A 26 20.50 -31.31 -2.28
C VAL A 26 19.93 -31.81 -0.95
N LEU A 27 19.25 -30.97 -0.18
CA LEU A 27 18.59 -31.36 1.07
C LEU A 27 17.42 -32.33 0.85
N ILE A 28 16.61 -32.12 -0.18
CA ILE A 28 15.51 -33.02 -0.54
C ILE A 28 16.06 -34.39 -0.99
N LEU A 29 17.12 -34.39 -1.80
CA LEU A 29 17.74 -35.63 -2.27
C LEU A 29 18.45 -36.38 -1.15
N SER A 30 19.16 -35.67 -0.28
CA SER A 30 19.90 -36.26 0.83
C SER A 30 19.01 -36.76 1.95
N ASN A 31 17.79 -36.23 2.12
CA ASN A 31 16.80 -36.68 3.11
C ASN A 31 15.66 -37.52 2.51
N GLY A 32 15.64 -37.73 1.20
CA GLY A 32 14.56 -38.40 0.49
C GLY A 32 15.06 -39.58 -0.35
N PRO A 33 14.77 -39.60 -1.67
CA PRO A 33 14.94 -40.79 -2.50
C PRO A 33 16.40 -41.25 -2.67
N ALA A 34 17.38 -40.37 -2.41
CA ALA A 34 18.81 -40.70 -2.50
C ALA A 34 19.49 -40.80 -1.13
N PHE A 35 18.74 -40.80 -0.02
CA PHE A 35 19.27 -40.80 1.36
C PHE A 35 20.35 -41.86 1.58
N HIS A 36 20.09 -43.11 1.18
CA HIS A 36 21.02 -44.22 1.36
C HIS A 36 22.34 -44.02 0.60
N SER A 37 22.31 -43.36 -0.55
CA SER A 37 23.51 -43.06 -1.35
C SER A 37 24.33 -41.94 -0.71
N PHE A 38 23.68 -40.92 -0.15
CA PHE A 38 24.35 -39.81 0.57
C PHE A 38 24.90 -40.21 1.94
N GLN A 39 24.33 -41.23 2.59
CA GLN A 39 24.85 -41.75 3.87
C GLN A 39 26.05 -42.67 3.70
N VAL A 40 26.05 -43.52 2.66
CA VAL A 40 27.03 -44.62 2.53
C VAL A 40 28.22 -44.25 1.66
N SER A 41 28.11 -43.21 0.82
CA SER A 41 29.17 -42.81 -0.10
C SER A 41 29.49 -41.33 -0.02
N TYR A 42 30.78 -41.00 -0.12
CA TYR A 42 31.26 -39.61 -0.26
C TYR A 42 31.04 -39.06 -1.67
N ILE A 43 30.85 -39.91 -2.67
CA ILE A 43 30.76 -39.51 -4.08
C ILE A 43 29.59 -38.54 -4.33
N PRO A 44 28.35 -38.76 -3.83
CA PRO A 44 27.25 -37.81 -4.01
C PRO A 44 27.51 -36.44 -3.36
N TRP A 45 28.18 -36.41 -2.21
CA TRP A 45 28.61 -35.16 -1.57
C TRP A 45 29.69 -34.44 -2.37
N ALA A 46 30.66 -35.19 -2.92
CA ALA A 46 31.69 -34.63 -3.79
C ALA A 46 31.09 -34.04 -5.07
N VAL A 47 30.17 -34.75 -5.73
CA VAL A 47 29.45 -34.27 -6.93
C VAL A 47 28.60 -33.05 -6.59
N ALA A 48 27.89 -33.07 -5.45
CA ALA A 48 27.11 -31.92 -5.01
C ALA A 48 27.99 -30.69 -4.68
N GLY A 49 29.16 -30.90 -4.10
CA GLY A 49 30.12 -29.83 -3.83
C GLY A 49 30.74 -29.25 -5.10
N THR A 50 31.10 -30.09 -6.08
CA THR A 50 31.76 -29.64 -7.31
C THR A 50 30.80 -29.03 -8.33
N ALA A 51 29.53 -29.44 -8.35
CA ALA A 51 28.53 -28.86 -9.24
C ALA A 51 28.04 -27.47 -8.80
N TYR A 52 28.13 -27.14 -7.50
CA TYR A 52 27.63 -25.88 -6.95
C TYR A 52 28.28 -24.63 -7.57
N PRO A 53 29.63 -24.49 -7.63
CA PRO A 53 30.26 -23.31 -8.24
C PRO A 53 29.89 -23.15 -9.72
N GLY A 54 29.76 -24.26 -10.45
CA GLY A 54 29.37 -24.26 -11.86
C GLY A 54 27.96 -23.72 -12.09
N LEU A 55 27.02 -24.11 -11.23
CA LEU A 55 25.63 -23.66 -11.31
C LEU A 55 25.49 -22.17 -10.95
N VAL A 56 26.17 -21.73 -9.89
CA VAL A 56 26.20 -20.31 -9.49
C VAL A 56 26.83 -19.44 -10.59
N LEU A 57 27.94 -19.89 -11.18
CA LEU A 57 28.59 -19.18 -12.27
C LEU A 57 27.71 -19.15 -13.53
N ALA A 58 27.05 -20.26 -13.87
CA ALA A 58 26.12 -20.32 -15.00
C ALA A 58 24.92 -19.38 -14.79
N ALA A 59 24.32 -19.36 -13.60
CA ALA A 59 23.23 -18.45 -13.27
C ALA A 59 23.69 -16.98 -13.38
N TYR A 60 24.88 -16.66 -12.86
CA TYR A 60 25.48 -15.33 -12.98
C TYR A 60 25.69 -14.93 -14.45
N LEU A 61 26.27 -15.81 -15.28
CA LEU A 61 26.58 -15.52 -16.69
C LEU A 61 25.33 -15.42 -17.56
N ILE A 62 24.31 -16.26 -17.32
CA ILE A 62 23.02 -16.19 -18.01
C ILE A 62 22.33 -14.87 -17.68
N ASN A 63 22.27 -14.51 -16.39
CA ASN A 63 21.65 -13.26 -15.96
C ASN A 63 22.42 -12.04 -16.46
N ALA A 64 23.76 -12.08 -16.46
CA ALA A 64 24.62 -11.08 -17.07
C ALA A 64 24.31 -10.86 -18.55
N LYS A 65 24.19 -11.95 -19.33
CA LYS A 65 23.88 -11.88 -20.76
C LYS A 65 22.48 -11.30 -21.04
N ILE A 66 21.52 -11.60 -20.18
CA ILE A 66 20.16 -11.02 -20.25
C ILE A 66 20.19 -9.54 -19.84
N ALA A 67 20.90 -9.21 -18.76
CA ALA A 67 21.02 -7.86 -18.26
C ALA A 67 21.70 -6.92 -19.27
N VAL A 68 22.65 -7.39 -20.08
CA VAL A 68 23.23 -6.62 -21.19
C VAL A 68 22.20 -6.30 -22.28
N LYS A 69 21.25 -7.21 -22.56
CA LYS A 69 20.16 -6.94 -23.53
C LYS A 69 19.10 -5.98 -23.00
N VAL A 70 18.98 -5.87 -21.67
CA VAL A 70 17.99 -5.07 -20.95
C VAL A 70 18.64 -3.79 -20.37
N ALA A 71 19.95 -3.59 -20.59
CA ALA A 71 20.68 -2.44 -20.11
C ALA A 71 20.11 -1.16 -20.72
N LEU A 72 19.81 -0.18 -19.87
CA LEU A 72 19.35 1.15 -20.30
C LEU A 72 20.44 1.78 -21.17
N ARG A 73 20.15 1.98 -22.45
CA ARG A 73 21.05 2.69 -23.38
C ARG A 73 21.04 4.17 -23.05
N SER A 74 19.88 4.78 -23.24
CA SER A 74 19.52 6.13 -22.83
C SER A 74 18.07 6.11 -22.34
N VAL A 75 17.71 6.98 -21.39
CA VAL A 75 16.32 7.11 -20.90
C VAL A 75 15.31 7.28 -22.05
N PRO A 76 15.50 8.19 -23.04
CA PRO A 76 14.55 8.35 -24.14
C PRO A 76 14.40 7.12 -25.04
N GLU A 77 15.50 6.41 -25.35
CA GLU A 77 15.42 5.17 -26.14
C GLU A 77 14.74 4.04 -25.37
N SER A 78 14.92 4.00 -24.05
CA SER A 78 14.38 2.94 -23.20
C SER A 78 12.87 3.07 -22.98
N LEU A 79 12.34 4.29 -23.06
CA LEU A 79 10.89 4.54 -23.03
C LEU A 79 10.19 4.10 -24.33
N ASP A 80 10.90 4.08 -25.46
CA ASP A 80 10.36 3.64 -26.76
C ASP A 80 10.33 2.10 -26.93
N VAL A 81 10.93 1.36 -26.00
CA VAL A 81 10.98 -0.11 -26.05
C VAL A 81 9.64 -0.70 -25.62
N SER A 82 9.17 -1.73 -26.32
CA SER A 82 7.90 -2.43 -26.03
C SER A 82 7.86 -3.19 -24.71
N SER A 83 8.97 -3.27 -23.97
CA SER A 83 9.06 -4.00 -22.72
C SER A 83 8.69 -3.11 -21.55
N THR A 84 7.53 -3.38 -20.92
CA THR A 84 7.03 -2.66 -19.75
C THR A 84 8.05 -2.53 -18.62
N ARG A 85 8.85 -3.57 -18.39
CA ARG A 85 9.91 -3.54 -17.36
C ARG A 85 11.00 -2.52 -17.68
N VAL A 86 11.36 -2.37 -18.96
CA VAL A 86 12.40 -1.41 -19.39
C VAL A 86 11.87 0.01 -19.28
N GLN A 87 10.61 0.23 -19.70
CA GLN A 87 9.92 1.51 -19.56
C GLN A 87 9.78 1.91 -18.07
N ALA A 88 9.41 0.97 -17.21
CA ALA A 88 9.29 1.20 -15.77
C ALA A 88 10.62 1.64 -15.14
N VAL A 89 11.72 0.95 -15.46
CA VAL A 89 13.03 1.32 -14.93
C VAL A 89 13.49 2.66 -15.52
N ALA A 90 13.24 2.93 -16.80
CA ALA A 90 13.54 4.22 -17.41
C ALA A 90 12.78 5.37 -16.73
N ALA A 91 11.50 5.18 -16.45
CA ALA A 91 10.69 6.12 -15.68
C ALA A 91 11.26 6.31 -14.26
N LEU A 92 11.61 5.21 -13.57
CA LEU A 92 12.25 5.28 -12.25
C LEU A 92 13.55 6.10 -12.28
N CYS A 93 14.41 5.93 -13.29
CA CYS A 93 15.63 6.72 -13.43
C CYS A 93 15.36 8.23 -13.50
N VAL A 94 14.27 8.66 -14.14
CA VAL A 94 13.87 10.07 -14.16
C VAL A 94 13.49 10.56 -12.76
N THR A 95 12.82 9.73 -11.95
CA THR A 95 12.41 10.10 -10.60
C THR A 95 13.58 10.32 -9.64
N LEU A 96 14.71 9.62 -9.85
CA LEU A 96 15.90 9.72 -8.99
C LEU A 96 16.57 11.09 -9.08
N ASP A 97 17.10 11.58 -7.96
CA ASP A 97 17.68 12.93 -7.85
C ASP A 97 18.94 13.12 -8.72
N ASP A 98 19.60 12.03 -9.12
CA ASP A 98 20.77 12.05 -10.02
C ASP A 98 20.44 12.36 -11.49
N PHE A 99 19.16 12.43 -11.86
CA PHE A 99 18.78 12.80 -13.22
C PHE A 99 18.91 14.32 -13.41
N ASP A 100 19.95 14.74 -14.11
CA ASP A 100 20.26 16.15 -14.35
C ASP A 100 19.26 16.80 -15.34
N LEU A 101 18.16 17.28 -14.77
CA LEU A 101 17.13 18.05 -15.49
C LEU A 101 17.67 19.36 -16.04
N ALA A 102 18.71 19.95 -15.41
CA ALA A 102 19.29 21.22 -15.81
C ALA A 102 20.08 21.13 -17.12
N ALA A 103 20.69 19.98 -17.38
CA ALA A 103 21.46 19.73 -18.60
C ALA A 103 20.58 19.47 -19.84
N CYS A 104 19.28 19.26 -19.66
CA CYS A 104 18.35 18.93 -20.75
C CYS A 104 17.64 20.18 -21.31
N SER A 105 17.41 20.23 -22.62
CA SER A 105 16.59 21.29 -23.23
C SER A 105 15.11 21.09 -22.89
N PRO A 106 14.30 22.17 -22.79
CA PRO A 106 12.86 22.08 -22.53
C PRO A 106 12.11 21.20 -23.54
N GLU A 107 12.47 21.29 -24.82
CA GLU A 107 11.88 20.46 -25.89
C GLU A 107 12.14 18.96 -25.67
N HIS A 108 13.33 18.61 -25.19
CA HIS A 108 13.68 17.23 -24.86
C HIS A 108 12.86 16.70 -23.68
N LEU A 109 12.67 17.53 -22.64
CA LEU A 109 11.87 17.18 -21.47
C LEU A 109 10.38 17.01 -21.83
N ILE A 110 9.84 17.86 -22.70
CA ILE A 110 8.45 17.72 -23.20
C ILE A 110 8.28 16.42 -24.00
N SER A 111 9.26 16.06 -24.83
CA SER A 111 9.24 14.76 -25.54
C SER A 111 9.29 13.56 -24.60
N LEU A 112 9.96 13.67 -23.44
CA LEU A 112 9.93 12.61 -22.42
C LEU A 112 8.57 12.50 -21.75
N VAL A 113 7.90 13.62 -21.47
CA VAL A 113 6.54 13.64 -20.89
C VAL A 113 5.56 12.91 -21.80
N THR A 114 5.60 13.15 -23.13
CA THR A 114 4.71 12.44 -24.06
C THR A 114 5.00 10.95 -24.10
N LYS A 115 6.26 10.53 -24.04
CA LYS A 115 6.64 9.11 -23.97
C LYS A 115 6.18 8.43 -22.69
N LEU A 116 6.16 9.13 -21.57
CA LEU A 116 5.71 8.59 -20.27
C LEU A 116 4.20 8.30 -20.24
N SER A 117 3.41 8.82 -21.19
CA SER A 117 1.96 8.54 -21.30
C SER A 117 1.59 7.06 -21.49
N PHE A 118 2.58 6.18 -21.67
CA PHE A 118 2.39 4.72 -21.68
C PHE A 118 1.65 4.19 -20.44
N PHE A 119 1.68 4.90 -19.30
CA PHE A 119 0.91 4.54 -18.11
C PHE A 119 -0.59 4.42 -18.37
N GLN A 120 -1.13 5.10 -19.39
CA GLN A 120 -2.54 5.01 -19.77
C GLN A 120 -2.90 3.65 -20.41
N THR A 121 -1.90 2.90 -20.86
CA THR A 121 -2.09 1.63 -21.59
C THR A 121 -1.75 0.38 -20.77
N ILE A 122 -1.12 0.56 -19.60
CA ILE A 122 -0.68 -0.53 -18.74
C ILE A 122 -1.80 -0.92 -17.76
N ARG A 123 -1.94 -2.22 -17.50
CA ARG A 123 -2.88 -2.70 -16.48
C ARG A 123 -2.26 -2.60 -15.10
N VAL A 124 -3.08 -2.28 -14.09
CA VAL A 124 -2.66 -2.21 -12.69
C VAL A 124 -2.06 -3.55 -12.20
N SER A 125 -2.52 -4.68 -12.76
CA SER A 125 -1.98 -6.02 -12.47
C SER A 125 -0.53 -6.23 -12.90
N ASP A 126 -0.02 -5.42 -13.83
CA ASP A 126 1.30 -5.63 -14.40
C ASP A 126 2.36 -5.06 -13.45
N LEU A 127 3.25 -5.94 -12.95
CA LEU A 127 4.31 -5.59 -11.99
C LEU A 127 3.77 -4.83 -10.76
N ASP A 128 2.59 -5.25 -10.26
CA ASP A 128 1.93 -4.71 -9.05
C ASP A 128 1.71 -3.19 -9.07
N GLY A 129 1.53 -2.60 -10.26
CA GLY A 129 1.30 -1.17 -10.44
C GLY A 129 2.54 -0.28 -10.26
N GLN A 130 3.73 -0.86 -10.05
CA GLN A 130 4.99 -0.10 -9.99
C GLN A 130 5.26 0.73 -11.25
N PRO A 131 5.08 0.22 -12.48
CA PRO A 131 5.33 1.01 -13.69
C PRO A 131 4.47 2.28 -13.75
N LEU A 132 3.22 2.19 -13.30
CA LEU A 132 2.30 3.31 -13.23
C LEU A 132 2.80 4.36 -12.22
N ALA A 133 3.16 3.93 -11.01
CA ALA A 133 3.70 4.82 -9.99
C ALA A 133 4.98 5.55 -10.45
N TYR A 134 5.90 4.82 -11.10
CA TYR A 134 7.15 5.39 -11.62
C TYR A 134 6.89 6.39 -12.75
N ALA A 135 6.00 6.04 -13.69
CA ALA A 135 5.64 6.92 -14.79
C ALA A 135 4.96 8.20 -14.30
N LEU A 136 4.00 8.12 -13.36
CA LEU A 136 3.33 9.30 -12.80
C LEU A 136 4.29 10.21 -12.05
N ALA A 137 5.17 9.65 -11.22
CA ALA A 137 6.17 10.41 -10.49
C ALA A 137 7.17 11.08 -11.43
N ALA A 138 7.59 10.39 -12.50
CA ALA A 138 8.48 10.93 -13.52
C ALA A 138 7.81 12.07 -14.30
N THR A 139 6.57 11.87 -14.74
CA THR A 139 5.79 12.87 -15.46
C THR A 139 5.62 14.13 -14.61
N TRP A 140 5.23 13.99 -13.34
CA TRP A 140 5.11 15.12 -12.43
C TRP A 140 6.44 15.87 -12.27
N LYS A 141 7.54 15.15 -12.03
CA LYS A 141 8.87 15.75 -11.85
C LYS A 141 9.29 16.56 -13.08
N LEU A 142 9.07 16.03 -14.29
CA LEU A 142 9.38 16.72 -15.54
C LEU A 142 8.47 17.95 -15.76
N VAL A 143 7.15 17.79 -15.60
CA VAL A 143 6.18 18.87 -15.82
C VAL A 143 6.40 20.02 -14.84
N HIS A 144 6.59 19.71 -13.55
CA HIS A 144 6.89 20.71 -12.53
C HIS A 144 8.24 21.41 -12.78
N HIS A 145 9.18 20.76 -13.47
CA HIS A 145 10.46 21.36 -13.83
C HIS A 145 10.36 22.32 -15.02
N VAL A 146 9.53 21.99 -16.01
CA VAL A 146 9.41 22.75 -17.27
C VAL A 146 8.41 23.90 -17.15
N TYR A 147 7.30 23.69 -16.43
CA TYR A 147 6.16 24.60 -16.41
C TYR A 147 6.02 25.33 -15.08
N ALA A 148 5.53 26.57 -15.15
CA ALA A 148 5.09 27.36 -14.00
C ALA A 148 3.72 26.86 -13.53
N VAL A 149 3.69 25.66 -12.95
CA VAL A 149 2.45 25.08 -12.42
C VAL A 149 2.16 25.75 -11.08
N ALA A 150 1.07 26.50 -11.00
CA ALA A 150 0.57 27.04 -9.74
C ALA A 150 -0.95 27.17 -9.85
N ARG A 151 -1.67 26.69 -8.82
CA ARG A 151 -3.13 26.86 -8.69
C ARG A 151 -3.91 26.38 -9.92
N LEU A 152 -3.60 25.18 -10.39
CA LEU A 152 -4.45 24.53 -11.39
C LEU A 152 -5.69 24.02 -10.64
N GLU A 153 -6.83 24.70 -10.81
CA GLU A 153 -8.12 24.16 -10.41
C GLU A 153 -8.42 22.97 -11.32
N VAL A 154 -8.21 21.78 -10.78
CA VAL A 154 -8.62 20.50 -11.37
C VAL A 154 -10.13 20.52 -11.41
N VAL A 155 -10.69 20.76 -12.60
CA VAL A 155 -12.13 20.75 -12.85
C VAL A 155 -12.61 19.33 -12.58
N ALA A 156 -13.47 19.16 -11.59
CA ALA A 156 -14.19 17.91 -11.41
C ALA A 156 -14.96 17.65 -12.72
N PRO A 157 -14.98 16.42 -13.26
CA PRO A 157 -15.80 16.13 -14.43
C PRO A 157 -17.22 16.60 -14.13
N ASP A 158 -17.86 17.27 -15.10
CA ASP A 158 -19.21 17.84 -15.00
C ASP A 158 -20.23 16.77 -14.57
N ASP A 159 -20.31 16.51 -13.26
CA ASP A 159 -21.40 15.79 -12.64
C ASP A 159 -22.47 16.85 -12.35
N ASP A 160 -23.45 16.93 -13.25
CA ASP A 160 -24.72 17.65 -13.09
C ASP A 160 -25.58 17.15 -11.90
N ASP A 161 -25.00 16.38 -10.98
CA ASP A 161 -25.67 15.85 -9.79
C ASP A 161 -25.34 16.71 -8.56
N LEU A 162 -26.40 17.25 -7.97
CA LEU A 162 -26.52 18.07 -6.76
C LEU A 162 -26.00 17.42 -5.45
N SER A 163 -24.89 16.68 -5.48
CA SER A 163 -24.16 16.31 -4.27
C SER A 163 -23.17 17.41 -3.90
N PRO A 164 -23.12 17.87 -2.63
CA PRO A 164 -22.07 18.78 -2.21
C PRO A 164 -20.74 18.10 -2.50
N ALA A 165 -19.86 18.76 -3.28
CA ALA A 165 -18.52 18.26 -3.55
C ALA A 165 -17.89 17.82 -2.22
N PRO A 166 -17.30 16.61 -2.15
CA PRO A 166 -16.72 16.12 -0.90
C PRO A 166 -15.77 17.19 -0.36
N GLU A 167 -15.97 17.62 0.90
CA GLU A 167 -15.23 18.73 1.50
C GLU A 167 -13.72 18.55 1.24
N SER A 168 -13.21 19.33 0.30
CA SER A 168 -11.82 19.25 -0.12
C SER A 168 -10.91 19.83 0.96
N VAL A 169 -9.78 19.19 1.20
CA VAL A 169 -8.84 19.64 2.23
C VAL A 169 -8.14 20.94 1.80
N PRO A 170 -8.19 22.03 2.59
CA PRO A 170 -7.60 23.32 2.20
C PRO A 170 -6.08 23.25 1.94
N TRP A 171 -5.63 23.64 0.74
CA TRP A 171 -4.25 23.49 0.21
C TRP A 171 -3.10 23.97 1.12
N HIS A 172 -3.35 24.90 2.04
CA HIS A 172 -2.34 25.51 2.90
C HIS A 172 -2.04 24.70 4.18
N LEU A 173 -2.67 23.54 4.39
CA LEU A 173 -2.52 22.78 5.62
C LEU A 173 -1.15 22.09 5.76
N TRP A 174 -0.45 21.83 4.65
CA TRP A 174 0.82 21.08 4.67
C TRP A 174 1.93 21.80 5.46
N VAL A 175 2.50 21.10 6.44
CA VAL A 175 3.66 21.57 7.21
C VAL A 175 4.90 21.40 6.35
N HIS A 176 5.47 22.49 5.85
CA HIS A 176 6.57 22.45 4.89
C HIS A 176 7.76 21.64 5.45
N SER A 177 8.21 20.63 4.70
CA SER A 177 9.56 20.08 4.83
C SER A 177 10.48 20.92 3.97
N ALA A 178 11.70 21.22 4.45
CA ALA A 178 12.75 21.87 3.66
C ALA A 178 13.11 21.11 2.37
N THR A 179 12.67 19.85 2.24
CA THR A 179 12.86 19.00 1.05
C THR A 179 11.67 19.02 0.07
N CYS A 180 10.58 19.75 0.36
CA CYS A 180 9.43 19.82 -0.54
C CYS A 180 9.68 20.71 -1.77
N PHE A 181 10.69 21.59 -1.70
CA PHE A 181 10.97 22.55 -2.75
C PHE A 181 12.49 22.74 -2.89
N GLU A 182 13.11 22.03 -3.83
CA GLU A 182 14.13 22.70 -4.63
C GLU A 182 13.38 23.71 -5.49
N SER A 183 13.22 24.90 -4.93
CA SER A 183 12.67 26.03 -5.66
C SER A 183 13.48 26.20 -6.93
N ALA A 184 12.82 26.26 -8.08
CA ALA A 184 13.41 26.65 -9.36
C ALA A 184 13.79 28.15 -9.33
N THR A 185 14.48 28.60 -8.28
CA THR A 185 15.00 29.96 -8.17
C THR A 185 15.98 30.20 -9.30
N GLY A 186 15.57 31.02 -10.27
CA GLY A 186 16.42 31.49 -11.37
C GLY A 186 16.10 30.95 -12.77
N ARG A 187 15.02 30.18 -12.98
CA ARG A 187 14.63 29.69 -14.32
C ARG A 187 13.36 30.33 -14.85
N THR A 188 13.35 30.67 -16.13
CA THR A 188 12.18 31.13 -16.89
C THR A 188 11.32 29.91 -17.22
N LEU A 189 10.35 29.62 -16.35
CA LEU A 189 9.39 28.53 -16.53
C LEU A 189 8.40 28.86 -17.65
N LEU A 190 7.97 27.85 -18.41
CA LEU A 190 6.93 28.02 -19.43
C LEU A 190 5.55 28.15 -18.77
N LEU A 191 4.72 29.09 -19.21
CA LEU A 191 3.32 29.09 -18.78
C LEU A 191 2.58 27.95 -19.48
N PRO A 192 1.77 27.15 -18.76
CA PRO A 192 0.89 26.16 -19.38
C PRO A 192 -0.29 26.88 -20.04
N THR A 193 -0.05 27.48 -21.21
CA THR A 193 -1.07 28.19 -22.00
C THR A 193 -1.89 27.26 -22.90
N SER A 194 -1.46 26.02 -23.11
CA SER A 194 -2.22 25.02 -23.86
C SER A 194 -3.13 24.19 -22.95
N THR A 195 -4.37 24.01 -23.38
CA THR A 195 -5.36 23.12 -22.75
C THR A 195 -4.83 21.69 -22.61
N GLU A 196 -4.04 21.24 -23.58
CA GLU A 196 -3.45 19.88 -23.60
C GLU A 196 -2.57 19.57 -22.37
N VAL A 197 -1.79 20.53 -21.87
CA VAL A 197 -0.92 20.31 -20.69
C VAL A 197 -1.77 20.24 -19.42
N GLN A 198 -2.84 21.02 -19.36
CA GLN A 198 -3.79 21.00 -18.25
C GLN A 198 -4.57 19.69 -18.22
N ASP A 199 -5.09 19.22 -19.35
CA ASP A 199 -5.78 17.93 -19.50
C ASP A 199 -4.86 16.76 -19.16
N HIS A 200 -3.58 16.85 -19.55
CA HIS A 200 -2.60 15.83 -19.19
C HIS A 200 -2.31 15.82 -17.68
N LEU A 201 -2.12 16.98 -17.06
CA LEU A 201 -1.94 17.10 -15.60
C LEU A 201 -3.16 16.59 -14.83
N GLN A 202 -4.36 16.91 -15.30
CA GLN A 202 -5.62 16.42 -14.77
C GLN A 202 -5.67 14.89 -14.81
N THR A 203 -5.27 14.30 -15.93
CA THR A 203 -5.19 12.85 -16.09
C THR A 203 -4.21 12.25 -15.09
N VAL A 204 -2.98 12.79 -14.99
CA VAL A 204 -1.96 12.31 -14.05
C VAL A 204 -2.46 12.41 -12.61
N PHE A 205 -3.13 13.50 -12.23
CA PHE A 205 -3.72 13.68 -10.90
C PHE A 205 -4.78 12.62 -10.61
N ASN A 206 -5.73 12.40 -11.52
CA ASN A 206 -6.80 11.40 -11.37
C ASN A 206 -6.23 9.99 -11.22
N TYR A 207 -5.22 9.62 -12.02
CA TYR A 207 -4.53 8.34 -11.89
C TYR A 207 -3.79 8.23 -10.55
N ALA A 208 -3.11 9.28 -10.10
CA ALA A 208 -2.42 9.28 -8.82
C ALA A 208 -3.39 9.10 -7.63
N VAL A 209 -4.55 9.75 -7.67
CA VAL A 209 -5.62 9.57 -6.66
C VAL A 209 -6.13 8.13 -6.67
N ALA A 210 -6.34 7.52 -7.83
CA ALA A 210 -6.79 6.13 -7.93
C ALA A 210 -5.73 5.12 -7.43
N LEU A 211 -4.45 5.39 -7.66
CA LEU A 211 -3.35 4.46 -7.35
C LEU A 211 -2.79 4.60 -5.93
N ILE A 212 -3.31 5.52 -5.11
CA ILE A 212 -2.89 5.66 -3.71
C ILE A 212 -3.24 4.41 -2.86
N HIS A 213 -4.16 3.58 -3.34
CA HIS A 213 -4.56 2.33 -2.70
C HIS A 213 -3.80 1.09 -3.21
N LEU A 214 -2.71 1.28 -3.97
CA LEU A 214 -1.86 0.17 -4.39
C LEU A 214 -1.32 -0.62 -3.18
N PRO A 215 -1.29 -1.97 -3.25
CA PRO A 215 -0.81 -2.81 -2.15
C PRO A 215 0.71 -2.71 -1.96
N HIS A 216 1.45 -2.35 -3.01
CA HIS A 216 2.91 -2.35 -2.99
C HIS A 216 3.46 -1.08 -2.31
N ALA A 217 4.17 -1.25 -1.19
CA ALA A 217 4.67 -0.15 -0.34
C ALA A 217 5.46 0.93 -1.10
N ASN A 218 6.44 0.56 -1.93
CA ASN A 218 7.26 1.54 -2.66
C ASN A 218 6.48 2.32 -3.73
N ALA A 219 5.56 1.66 -4.44
CA ALA A 219 4.73 2.30 -5.46
C ALA A 219 3.76 3.28 -4.79
N ARG A 220 3.09 2.83 -3.72
CA ARG A 220 2.22 3.65 -2.89
C ARG A 220 2.94 4.86 -2.31
N PHE A 221 4.17 4.70 -1.81
CA PHE A 221 4.99 5.79 -1.31
C PHE A 221 5.28 6.84 -2.40
N LEU A 222 5.65 6.42 -3.61
CA LEU A 222 5.91 7.34 -4.71
C LEU A 222 4.66 8.09 -5.12
N VAL A 223 3.52 7.41 -5.26
CA VAL A 223 2.23 8.05 -5.54
C VAL A 223 1.85 9.04 -4.45
N ALA A 224 2.00 8.67 -3.17
CA ALA A 224 1.74 9.56 -2.04
C ALA A 224 2.64 10.80 -2.07
N ARG A 225 3.93 10.64 -2.40
CA ARG A 225 4.88 11.74 -2.55
C ARG A 225 4.50 12.66 -3.72
N THR A 226 4.11 12.10 -4.85
CA THR A 226 3.64 12.87 -6.01
C THR A 226 2.38 13.67 -5.69
N LEU A 227 1.37 13.05 -5.07
CA LEU A 227 0.16 13.75 -4.61
C LEU A 227 0.47 14.84 -3.60
N GLN A 228 1.39 14.60 -2.66
CA GLN A 228 1.83 15.62 -1.70
C GLN A 228 2.44 16.84 -2.40
N GLN A 229 3.29 16.63 -3.40
CA GLN A 229 3.91 17.72 -4.16
C GLN A 229 2.88 18.47 -5.01
N MET A 230 1.99 17.76 -5.70
CA MET A 230 0.87 18.33 -6.45
C MET A 230 0.01 19.22 -5.54
N TYR A 231 -0.39 18.70 -4.39
CA TYR A 231 -1.18 19.41 -3.39
C TYR A 231 -0.47 20.67 -2.88
N ALA A 232 0.84 20.59 -2.56
CA ALA A 232 1.62 21.73 -2.07
C ALA A 232 1.74 22.87 -3.10
N VAL A 233 1.68 22.54 -4.39
CA VAL A 233 1.70 23.49 -5.52
C VAL A 233 0.28 23.99 -5.88
N GLY A 234 -0.75 23.41 -5.24
CA GLY A 234 -2.16 23.74 -5.49
C GLY A 234 -2.71 23.11 -6.76
N VAL A 235 -2.20 21.94 -7.16
CA VAL A 235 -2.77 21.11 -8.22
C VAL A 235 -3.82 20.20 -7.61
N GLY A 236 -5.08 20.62 -7.80
CA GLY A 236 -6.28 19.86 -7.45
C GLY A 236 -6.60 19.71 -5.96
N PRO A 237 -7.89 19.81 -5.59
CA PRO A 237 -8.33 19.49 -4.24
C PRO A 237 -8.21 17.99 -3.97
N LEU A 238 -7.66 17.62 -2.80
CA LEU A 238 -7.71 16.23 -2.32
C LEU A 238 -8.91 16.05 -1.37
N PRO A 239 -9.74 15.01 -1.58
CA PRO A 239 -10.77 14.68 -0.61
C PRO A 239 -10.12 14.14 0.68
N LEU A 240 -10.78 14.35 1.82
CA LEU A 240 -10.23 14.02 3.14
C LEU A 240 -9.71 12.56 3.25
N PRO A 241 -10.42 11.51 2.77
CA PRO A 241 -9.92 10.14 2.84
C PRO A 241 -8.60 9.94 2.08
N THR A 242 -8.50 10.48 0.86
CA THR A 242 -7.26 10.43 0.06
C THR A 242 -6.14 11.19 0.74
N PHE A 243 -6.43 12.37 1.30
CA PHE A 243 -5.42 13.16 2.01
C PHE A 243 -4.90 12.43 3.26
N VAL A 244 -5.79 11.82 4.05
CA VAL A 244 -5.42 10.99 5.20
C VAL A 244 -4.57 9.80 4.75
N CYS A 245 -4.91 9.15 3.63
CA CYS A 245 -4.13 8.06 3.05
C CYS A 245 -2.70 8.48 2.67
N VAL A 246 -2.54 9.65 2.04
CA VAL A 246 -1.24 10.25 1.73
C VAL A 246 -0.45 10.51 3.02
N LEU A 247 -1.07 11.13 4.01
CA LEU A 247 -0.43 11.43 5.30
C LEU A 247 0.02 10.16 6.03
N CYS A 248 -0.81 9.11 6.06
CA CYS A 248 -0.46 7.83 6.67
C CYS A 248 0.74 7.20 5.97
N THR A 249 0.66 7.07 4.64
CA THR A 249 1.71 6.44 3.82
C THR A 249 3.06 7.13 4.03
N LEU A 250 3.07 8.48 4.00
CA LEU A 250 4.30 9.26 4.19
C LEU A 250 4.79 9.27 5.64
N ALA A 251 3.91 9.26 6.64
CA ALA A 251 4.32 9.10 8.04
C ALA A 251 4.97 7.71 8.28
N GLY A 252 4.44 6.69 7.62
CA GLY A 252 4.99 5.34 7.64
C GLY A 252 6.39 5.21 7.03
N SER A 253 6.78 6.10 6.11
CA SER A 253 8.03 6.00 5.33
C SER A 253 9.26 6.62 5.99
N GLY A 254 9.30 6.74 7.32
CA GLY A 254 10.43 7.37 8.01
C GLY A 254 11.77 6.64 7.87
N ASP A 255 11.80 5.39 7.42
CA ASP A 255 13.04 4.67 7.11
C ASP A 255 13.67 5.17 5.79
N ILE A 256 12.83 5.74 4.91
CA ILE A 256 13.23 6.31 3.61
C ILE A 256 13.51 7.81 3.76
N SER A 257 12.62 8.56 4.41
CA SER A 257 12.76 10.00 4.59
C SER A 257 12.21 10.46 5.95
N PRO A 258 13.06 10.56 7.00
CA PRO A 258 12.64 10.97 8.34
C PRO A 258 12.01 12.36 8.41
N ALA A 259 12.52 13.31 7.60
CA ALA A 259 12.02 14.68 7.54
C ALA A 259 10.61 14.74 6.93
N LEU A 260 10.38 14.00 5.83
CA LEU A 260 9.06 13.91 5.19
C LEU A 260 8.05 13.21 6.11
N ALA A 261 8.44 12.13 6.77
CA ALA A 261 7.58 11.44 7.72
C ALA A 261 7.17 12.32 8.90
N SER A 262 8.10 13.13 9.41
CA SER A 262 7.81 14.10 10.48
C SER A 262 6.88 15.21 10.01
N SER A 263 7.11 15.74 8.80
CA SER A 263 6.24 16.75 8.16
C SER A 263 4.82 16.22 7.94
N ALA A 264 4.68 14.99 7.44
CA ALA A 264 3.39 14.33 7.27
C ALA A 264 2.67 14.14 8.61
N ALA A 265 3.36 13.65 9.65
CA ALA A 265 2.77 13.47 10.98
C ALA A 265 2.30 14.81 11.61
N LEU A 266 3.07 15.89 11.44
CA LEU A 266 2.67 17.21 11.92
C LEU A 266 1.49 17.77 11.14
N THR A 267 1.45 17.53 9.82
CA THR A 267 0.32 17.90 8.97
C THR A 267 -0.92 17.14 9.40
N PHE A 268 -0.82 15.84 9.69
CA PHE A 268 -1.90 15.03 10.23
C PHE A 268 -2.51 15.66 11.48
N VAL A 269 -1.68 16.08 12.44
CA VAL A 269 -2.16 16.74 13.67
C VAL A 269 -2.91 18.04 13.37
N ARG A 270 -2.49 18.82 12.36
CA ARG A 270 -3.23 20.02 11.94
C ARG A 270 -4.60 19.67 11.38
N VAL A 271 -4.68 18.64 10.55
CA VAL A 271 -5.96 18.16 10.00
C VAL A 271 -6.88 17.69 11.13
N CYS A 272 -6.37 16.92 12.11
CA CYS A 272 -7.15 16.51 13.29
C CYS A 272 -7.70 17.66 14.14
N ARG A 273 -7.15 18.87 14.02
CA ARG A 273 -7.66 20.06 14.72
C ARG A 273 -8.73 20.80 13.91
N MET A 274 -8.78 20.57 12.60
CA MET A 274 -9.73 21.21 11.69
C MET A 274 -11.00 20.37 11.52
N TYR A 275 -10.85 19.05 11.44
CA TYR A 275 -11.96 18.12 11.23
C TYR A 275 -12.36 17.41 12.53
N ASN A 276 -13.59 16.94 12.60
CA ASN A 276 -14.09 16.25 13.78
C ASN A 276 -13.41 14.87 13.90
N PRO A 277 -12.84 14.54 15.08
CA PRO A 277 -12.11 13.30 15.26
C PRO A 277 -12.98 12.04 15.13
N THR A 278 -14.28 12.11 15.47
CA THR A 278 -15.17 10.95 15.47
C THR A 278 -15.96 10.80 14.17
N THR A 279 -16.45 11.89 13.58
CA THR A 279 -17.29 11.80 12.37
C THR A 279 -16.51 11.84 11.07
N ASP A 280 -15.32 12.45 11.06
CA ASP A 280 -14.60 12.71 9.81
C ASP A 280 -13.28 11.94 9.79
N MET A 281 -12.42 12.19 10.79
CA MET A 281 -11.05 11.65 10.80
C MET A 281 -10.98 10.16 11.08
N ALA A 282 -11.77 9.64 12.02
CA ALA A 282 -11.78 8.21 12.32
C ALA A 282 -12.29 7.37 11.13
N PRO A 283 -13.40 7.73 10.46
CA PRO A 283 -13.81 7.06 9.22
C PRO A 283 -12.79 7.18 8.10
N ALA A 284 -12.21 8.36 7.87
CA ALA A 284 -11.16 8.56 6.87
C ALA A 284 -9.92 7.69 7.15
N LEU A 285 -9.49 7.59 8.41
CA LEU A 285 -8.39 6.72 8.81
C LEU A 285 -8.74 5.24 8.64
N ALA A 286 -9.99 4.85 8.93
CA ALA A 286 -10.48 3.47 8.86
C ALA A 286 -10.78 2.97 7.44
N SER A 287 -10.81 3.87 6.45
CA SER A 287 -11.14 3.58 5.04
C SER A 287 -10.17 2.62 4.34
N ASP A 288 -8.93 2.53 4.83
CA ASP A 288 -7.90 1.64 4.30
C ASP A 288 -7.09 1.05 5.47
N ASP A 289 -7.02 -0.27 5.56
CA ASP A 289 -6.32 -0.98 6.64
C ASP A 289 -4.81 -0.69 6.66
N LEU A 290 -4.23 -0.34 5.52
CA LEU A 290 -2.82 0.04 5.43
C LEU A 290 -2.55 1.37 6.14
N ASN A 291 -3.54 2.26 6.25
CA ASN A 291 -3.40 3.51 6.99
C ASN A 291 -3.08 3.26 8.47
N LEU A 292 -3.82 2.34 9.11
CA LEU A 292 -3.57 1.95 10.49
C LEU A 292 -2.18 1.32 10.64
N THR A 293 -1.79 0.47 9.69
CA THR A 293 -0.47 -0.16 9.68
C THR A 293 0.66 0.88 9.64
N HIS A 294 0.54 1.88 8.76
CA HIS A 294 1.54 2.95 8.65
C HIS A 294 1.61 3.84 9.89
N ILE A 295 0.46 4.20 10.48
CA ILE A 295 0.43 5.01 11.70
C ILE A 295 0.97 4.23 12.90
N LEU A 296 0.64 2.95 13.03
CA LEU A 296 1.21 2.09 14.08
C LEU A 296 2.72 1.94 13.90
N GLY A 297 3.20 1.79 12.66
CA GLY A 297 4.63 1.79 12.33
C GLY A 297 5.32 3.10 12.75
N PHE A 298 4.69 4.25 12.51
CA PHE A 298 5.19 5.55 12.96
C PHE A 298 5.23 5.64 14.50
N LEU A 299 4.18 5.21 15.19
CA LEU A 299 4.08 5.23 16.66
C LEU A 299 5.04 4.26 17.35
N GLY A 300 5.36 3.14 16.68
CA GLY A 300 6.29 2.12 17.18
C GLY A 300 7.77 2.48 17.06
N ARG A 301 8.12 3.61 16.39
CA ARG A 301 9.52 4.01 16.25
C ARG A 301 10.11 4.42 17.60
N PRO A 302 11.33 3.95 17.94
CA PRO A 302 11.98 4.37 19.16
C PRO A 302 12.16 5.89 19.16
N LYS A 303 11.81 6.54 20.28
CA LYS A 303 12.14 7.95 20.53
C LYS A 303 13.66 8.05 20.48
N GLY A 304 14.20 8.52 19.36
CA GLY A 304 15.61 8.33 19.02
C GLY A 304 16.58 8.68 20.15
N ASP A 305 17.39 7.69 20.55
CA ASP A 305 18.68 7.94 21.18
C ASP A 305 19.55 8.69 20.19
N GLY A 306 20.02 9.85 20.63
CA GLY A 306 20.57 10.86 19.74
C GLY A 306 21.92 10.47 19.17
N HIS A 307 22.00 10.20 17.87
CA HIS A 307 23.21 10.43 17.05
C HIS A 307 22.85 10.72 15.60
N ALA A 308 22.19 11.86 15.35
CA ALA A 308 22.31 12.62 14.11
C ALA A 308 21.60 13.97 14.33
N ALA A 309 22.39 15.02 14.55
CA ALA A 309 21.91 16.38 14.62
C ALA A 309 21.78 16.95 13.21
N ALA A 310 20.56 17.30 12.80
CA ALA A 310 20.30 18.37 11.85
C ALA A 310 18.91 18.97 12.15
N ALA A 311 18.93 20.04 12.93
CA ALA A 311 17.95 21.12 13.10
C ALA A 311 16.46 20.87 12.73
N THR A 312 15.61 20.59 13.74
CA THR A 312 14.27 21.17 14.01
C THR A 312 13.62 20.48 15.24
N PRO A 313 12.64 21.10 15.96
CA PRO A 313 12.55 21.01 17.42
C PRO A 313 11.89 19.74 17.98
N ARG A 314 12.61 19.07 18.89
CA ARG A 314 12.30 17.84 19.65
C ARG A 314 11.11 17.89 20.63
N ARG A 315 10.19 18.87 20.53
CA ARG A 315 9.00 18.99 21.42
C ARG A 315 7.68 18.56 20.77
N SER A 316 7.64 18.36 19.46
CA SER A 316 6.40 18.07 18.72
C SER A 316 6.09 16.58 18.53
N SER A 317 7.05 15.68 18.78
CA SER A 317 6.87 14.24 18.56
C SER A 317 6.02 13.55 19.64
N SER A 318 6.00 14.06 20.87
CA SER A 318 5.12 13.51 21.91
C SER A 318 3.67 13.90 21.67
N SER A 319 3.41 15.16 21.33
CA SER A 319 2.04 15.64 21.09
C SER A 319 1.43 15.10 19.79
N SER A 320 2.23 14.91 18.74
CA SER A 320 1.74 14.27 17.51
C SER A 320 1.43 12.79 17.72
N ALA A 321 2.31 12.06 18.40
CA ALA A 321 2.08 10.66 18.73
C ALA A 321 0.85 10.46 19.62
N GLU A 322 0.62 11.34 20.60
CA GLU A 322 -0.56 11.29 21.47
C GLU A 322 -1.87 11.49 20.69
N VAL A 323 -1.92 12.49 19.80
CA VAL A 323 -3.10 12.75 18.95
C VAL A 323 -3.37 11.57 18.02
N LEU A 324 -2.34 11.05 17.35
CA LEU A 324 -2.47 9.89 16.47
C LEU A 324 -2.89 8.63 17.23
N ALA A 325 -2.31 8.37 18.40
CA ALA A 325 -2.68 7.25 19.24
C ALA A 325 -4.13 7.36 19.73
N HIS A 326 -4.60 8.57 20.06
CA HIS A 326 -6.01 8.80 20.41
C HIS A 326 -6.93 8.49 19.22
N LEU A 327 -6.58 8.92 18.02
CA LEU A 327 -7.37 8.65 16.82
C LEU A 327 -7.41 7.14 16.49
N VAL A 328 -6.29 6.43 16.62
CA VAL A 328 -6.25 4.97 16.46
C VAL A 328 -7.17 4.28 17.48
N ARG A 329 -7.20 4.74 18.74
CA ARG A 329 -8.13 4.22 19.75
C ARG A 329 -9.58 4.47 19.35
N LEU A 330 -9.92 5.65 18.84
CA LEU A 330 -11.27 5.96 18.35
C LEU A 330 -11.68 5.02 17.22
N VAL A 331 -10.80 4.78 16.24
CA VAL A 331 -11.06 3.83 15.14
C VAL A 331 -11.31 2.42 15.69
N VAL A 332 -10.50 1.96 16.65
CA VAL A 332 -10.69 0.65 17.28
C VAL A 332 -12.03 0.58 18.02
N ILE A 333 -12.42 1.64 18.74
CA ILE A 333 -13.71 1.72 19.43
C ILE A 333 -14.87 1.66 18.42
N GLN A 334 -14.80 2.45 17.34
CA GLN A 334 -15.82 2.47 16.30
C GLN A 334 -15.95 1.12 15.59
N ARG A 335 -14.84 0.48 15.21
CA ARG A 335 -14.85 -0.87 14.62
C ARG A 335 -15.47 -1.90 15.57
N ARG A 336 -15.16 -1.83 16.86
CA ARG A 336 -15.79 -2.71 17.87
C ARG A 336 -17.29 -2.45 18.02
N GLN A 337 -17.73 -1.19 18.01
CA GLN A 337 -19.14 -0.83 18.08
C GLN A 337 -19.90 -1.29 16.84
N ALA A 338 -19.33 -1.11 15.64
CA ALA A 338 -19.90 -1.60 14.39
C ALA A 338 -20.04 -3.13 14.40
N LEU A 339 -18.98 -3.85 14.82
CA LEU A 339 -19.01 -5.31 14.94
C LEU A 339 -20.08 -5.78 15.94
N ARG A 340 -20.21 -5.10 17.09
CA ARG A 340 -21.25 -5.39 18.08
C ARG A 340 -22.66 -5.14 17.53
N GLY A 341 -22.88 -4.03 16.83
CA GLY A 341 -24.16 -3.72 16.20
C GLY A 341 -24.55 -4.73 15.13
N GLU A 342 -23.60 -5.10 14.26
CA GLU A 342 -23.80 -6.16 13.27
C GLU A 342 -24.11 -7.50 13.93
N PHE A 343 -23.36 -7.87 14.97
CA PHE A 343 -23.58 -9.09 15.73
C PHE A 343 -24.97 -9.09 16.38
N ALA A 344 -25.38 -7.97 16.97
CA ALA A 344 -26.68 -7.84 17.59
C ALA A 344 -27.82 -8.03 16.57
N ASN A 345 -27.68 -7.47 15.36
CA ASN A 345 -28.64 -7.68 14.27
C ASN A 345 -28.71 -9.15 13.84
N VAL A 346 -27.57 -9.85 13.78
CA VAL A 346 -27.52 -11.29 13.45
C VAL A 346 -28.20 -12.13 14.54
N VAL A 347 -27.89 -11.87 15.82
CA VAL A 347 -28.51 -12.56 16.96
C VAL A 347 -30.02 -12.31 16.99
N GLN A 348 -30.46 -11.06 16.82
CA GLN A 348 -31.88 -10.72 16.78
C GLN A 348 -32.59 -11.40 15.59
N GLY A 349 -31.92 -11.48 14.43
CA GLY A 349 -32.42 -12.24 13.28
C GLY A 349 -32.58 -13.73 13.60
N LEU A 350 -31.58 -14.36 14.21
CA LEU A 350 -31.65 -15.77 14.62
C LEU A 350 -32.78 -16.04 15.63
N VAL A 351 -32.94 -15.15 16.60
CA VAL A 351 -34.02 -15.20 17.59
C VAL A 351 -35.39 -15.08 16.89
N GLN A 352 -35.54 -14.16 15.94
CA GLN A 352 -36.80 -13.99 15.20
C GLN A 352 -37.15 -15.22 14.37
N GLU A 353 -36.19 -15.81 13.67
CA GLU A 353 -36.41 -17.00 12.83
C GLU A 353 -36.70 -18.25 13.69
N GLY A 354 -36.12 -18.36 14.88
CA GLY A 354 -36.27 -19.51 15.78
C GLY A 354 -37.39 -19.38 16.82
N LEU A 355 -37.21 -18.47 17.78
CA LEU A 355 -38.15 -18.23 18.87
C LEU A 355 -39.44 -17.57 18.38
N GLY A 356 -39.36 -16.69 17.38
CA GLY A 356 -40.54 -16.11 16.72
C GLY A 356 -41.26 -17.08 15.78
N GLY A 357 -40.52 -17.99 15.14
CA GLY A 357 -41.03 -18.96 14.15
C GLY A 357 -41.51 -20.31 14.71
N HIS A 358 -41.34 -20.58 16.01
CA HIS A 358 -41.65 -21.88 16.66
C HIS A 358 -40.88 -23.07 16.06
N LEU A 359 -39.75 -22.83 15.40
CA LEU A 359 -38.95 -23.87 14.78
C LEU A 359 -37.95 -24.45 15.79
N PRO A 360 -37.81 -25.78 15.87
CA PRO A 360 -36.77 -26.37 16.68
C PRO A 360 -35.37 -26.03 16.09
N PRO A 361 -34.32 -26.06 16.92
CA PRO A 361 -32.94 -25.66 16.57
C PRO A 361 -32.34 -26.34 15.32
N GLY A 362 -32.90 -27.47 14.88
CA GLY A 362 -32.47 -28.23 13.70
C GLY A 362 -33.22 -27.89 12.40
N ASP A 363 -34.29 -27.09 12.45
CA ASP A 363 -35.17 -26.79 11.31
C ASP A 363 -35.07 -25.32 10.86
N LEU A 364 -33.92 -24.67 11.06
CA LEU A 364 -33.70 -23.31 10.58
C LEU A 364 -33.95 -23.25 9.07
N ASN A 365 -34.74 -22.25 8.64
CA ASN A 365 -34.93 -21.97 7.22
C ASN A 365 -33.61 -21.47 6.57
N GLY A 366 -33.57 -21.35 5.24
CA GLY A 366 -32.35 -20.95 4.53
C GLY A 366 -31.75 -19.61 4.98
N ARG A 367 -32.58 -18.67 5.45
CA ARG A 367 -32.13 -17.40 6.03
C ARG A 367 -31.54 -17.58 7.43
N GLY A 368 -32.17 -18.39 8.27
CA GLY A 368 -31.69 -18.78 9.59
C GLY A 368 -30.33 -19.48 9.53
N GLN A 369 -30.15 -20.38 8.57
CA GLN A 369 -28.86 -21.05 8.34
C GLN A 369 -27.77 -20.05 7.94
N MET A 370 -28.05 -19.14 7.00
CA MET A 370 -27.11 -18.09 6.60
C MET A 370 -26.74 -17.16 7.76
N LEU A 371 -27.70 -16.81 8.62
CA LEU A 371 -27.45 -16.01 9.83
C LEU A 371 -26.62 -16.78 10.86
N LEU A 372 -26.81 -18.10 10.98
CA LEU A 372 -26.05 -18.96 11.87
C LEU A 372 -24.60 -19.10 11.40
N ASP A 373 -24.39 -19.31 10.11
CA ASP A 373 -23.05 -19.34 9.51
C ASP A 373 -22.34 -17.99 9.72
N LYS A 374 -23.05 -16.88 9.51
CA LYS A 374 -22.52 -15.54 9.78
C LYS A 374 -22.19 -15.35 11.27
N PHE A 375 -23.06 -15.78 12.18
CA PHE A 375 -22.83 -15.73 13.62
C PHE A 375 -21.55 -16.49 14.02
N LEU A 376 -21.38 -17.72 13.52
CA LEU A 376 -20.20 -18.53 13.78
C LEU A 376 -18.94 -17.89 13.22
N GLY A 377 -18.98 -17.40 11.98
CA GLY A 377 -17.86 -16.67 11.38
C GLY A 377 -17.47 -15.41 12.18
N MET A 378 -18.45 -14.68 12.72
CA MET A 378 -18.16 -13.54 13.60
C MET A 378 -17.51 -13.96 14.93
N LEU A 379 -17.92 -15.09 15.51
CA LEU A 379 -17.30 -15.65 16.71
C LEU A 379 -15.86 -16.11 16.47
N GLU A 380 -15.52 -16.61 15.28
CA GLU A 380 -14.13 -16.95 14.93
C GLU A 380 -13.23 -15.70 14.94
N VAL A 381 -13.76 -14.55 14.51
CA VAL A 381 -13.02 -13.28 14.48
C VAL A 381 -12.83 -12.70 15.89
N SER A 382 -13.85 -12.72 16.75
CA SER A 382 -13.75 -12.07 18.08
C SER A 382 -14.65 -12.68 19.17
N ARG A 383 -14.46 -13.97 19.45
CA ARG A 383 -15.27 -14.74 20.41
C ARG A 383 -15.48 -14.05 21.76
N THR A 384 -14.41 -13.62 22.42
CA THR A 384 -14.48 -13.06 23.78
C THR A 384 -15.27 -11.75 23.82
N LEU A 385 -15.08 -10.89 22.82
CA LEU A 385 -15.79 -9.61 22.73
C LEU A 385 -17.29 -9.81 22.50
N LEU A 386 -17.63 -10.73 21.59
CA LEU A 386 -19.00 -10.94 21.14
C LEU A 386 -19.82 -11.77 22.12
N LEU A 387 -19.22 -12.79 22.76
CA LEU A 387 -19.91 -13.51 23.83
C LEU A 387 -20.18 -12.62 25.04
N GLY A 388 -19.24 -11.75 25.43
CA GLY A 388 -19.51 -10.74 26.46
C GLY A 388 -20.69 -9.85 26.08
N HIS A 389 -20.71 -9.34 24.84
CA HIS A 389 -21.81 -8.52 24.34
C HIS A 389 -23.15 -9.27 24.29
N LEU A 390 -23.14 -10.55 23.90
CA LEU A 390 -24.32 -11.43 23.88
C LEU A 390 -24.94 -11.51 25.28
N HIS A 391 -24.13 -11.75 26.31
CA HIS A 391 -24.59 -11.84 27.69
C HIS A 391 -25.06 -10.49 28.27
N ASP A 392 -24.44 -9.39 27.85
CA ASP A 392 -24.77 -8.05 28.36
C ASP A 392 -26.03 -7.45 27.72
N SER A 393 -26.36 -7.82 26.47
CA SER A 393 -27.34 -7.10 25.64
C SER A 393 -28.60 -7.89 25.30
N PHE A 394 -28.64 -9.20 25.55
CA PHE A 394 -29.77 -10.07 25.23
C PHE A 394 -30.32 -10.76 26.48
N SER A 395 -31.58 -11.17 26.42
CA SER A 395 -32.22 -11.89 27.52
C SER A 395 -31.65 -13.32 27.66
N LEU A 396 -31.73 -13.88 28.87
CA LEU A 396 -31.28 -15.25 29.16
C LEU A 396 -31.83 -16.31 28.17
N ASN A 397 -33.07 -16.17 27.73
CA ASN A 397 -33.70 -17.10 26.79
C ASN A 397 -33.10 -17.00 25.38
N GLU A 398 -32.86 -15.78 24.91
CA GLU A 398 -32.23 -15.52 23.60
C GLU A 398 -30.78 -16.02 23.59
N VAL A 399 -30.05 -15.73 24.67
CA VAL A 399 -28.68 -16.23 24.88
C VAL A 399 -28.66 -17.76 24.87
N ALA A 400 -29.56 -18.41 25.63
CA ALA A 400 -29.62 -19.87 25.70
C ALA A 400 -29.94 -20.49 24.34
N TYR A 401 -30.88 -19.90 23.58
CA TYR A 401 -31.24 -20.36 22.25
C TYR A 401 -30.06 -20.30 21.28
N VAL A 402 -29.39 -19.15 21.18
CA VAL A 402 -28.26 -18.97 20.26
C VAL A 402 -27.05 -19.83 20.66
N ARG A 403 -26.79 -19.99 21.96
CA ARG A 403 -25.75 -20.89 22.46
C ARG A 403 -26.08 -22.37 22.20
N HIS A 404 -27.36 -22.72 22.20
CA HIS A 404 -27.80 -24.05 21.83
C HIS A 404 -27.59 -24.32 20.33
N LEU A 405 -27.89 -23.35 19.45
CA LEU A 405 -27.57 -23.46 18.02
C LEU A 405 -26.07 -23.65 17.77
N GLU A 406 -25.23 -22.87 18.45
CA GLU A 406 -23.77 -23.01 18.38
C GLU A 406 -23.31 -24.43 18.77
N LEU A 407 -23.88 -24.98 19.85
CA LEU A 407 -23.59 -26.33 20.32
C LEU A 407 -24.04 -27.41 19.35
N VAL A 408 -25.25 -27.28 18.78
CA VAL A 408 -25.78 -28.24 17.80
C VAL A 408 -24.86 -28.32 16.57
N VAL A 409 -24.40 -27.17 16.05
CA VAL A 409 -23.45 -27.15 14.93
C VAL A 409 -22.11 -27.76 15.31
N GLN A 410 -21.57 -27.49 16.50
CA GLN A 410 -20.32 -28.11 16.96
C GLN A 410 -20.42 -29.64 17.06
N LEU A 411 -21.58 -30.16 17.47
CA LEU A 411 -21.85 -31.60 17.55
C LEU A 411 -22.07 -32.24 16.16
N GLN A 412 -22.64 -31.52 15.20
CA GLN A 412 -22.80 -31.97 13.81
C GLN A 412 -21.48 -31.92 13.03
N GLY A 413 -20.63 -30.91 13.26
CA GLY A 413 -19.31 -30.82 12.62
C GLY A 413 -18.29 -31.85 13.15
N THR A 414 -18.52 -32.41 14.34
CA THR A 414 -17.66 -33.46 14.92
C THR A 414 -18.08 -34.87 14.51
N THR A 415 -19.29 -35.07 13.99
CA THR A 415 -19.76 -36.37 13.49
C THR A 415 -19.29 -36.66 12.06
N THR A 416 -19.10 -35.62 11.23
CA THR A 416 -18.59 -35.76 9.87
C THR A 416 -17.09 -36.07 9.77
N SER A 417 -16.30 -35.77 10.81
CA SER A 417 -14.85 -36.08 10.84
C SER A 417 -14.54 -37.51 11.32
N VAL A 418 -15.51 -38.20 11.92
CA VAL A 418 -15.35 -39.60 12.38
C VAL A 418 -15.75 -40.60 11.30
N GLU A 419 -16.63 -40.22 10.35
CA GLU A 419 -17.03 -41.09 9.24
C GLU A 419 -16.03 -41.12 8.06
N SER A 420 -14.98 -40.30 8.06
CA SER A 420 -13.92 -40.35 7.03
C SER A 420 -12.74 -41.28 7.36
N VAL A 421 -12.86 -42.13 8.38
CA VAL A 421 -11.84 -43.13 8.77
C VAL A 421 -12.42 -44.55 8.86
N ALA A 422 -13.51 -44.84 8.14
CA ALA A 422 -14.02 -46.21 7.97
C ALA A 422 -13.73 -46.75 6.57
#